data_AF-A0A1G2N7V5-F1
#
_entry.id   AF-A0A1G2N7V5-F1
#
_cell.length_a   1.000
_cell.length_b   1.000
_cell.length_c   1.000
_cell.angle_alpha   90.00
_cell.angle_beta   90.00
_cell.angle_gamma   90.00
#
_symmetry.space_group_name_H-M   'P 1'
#
loop_
_entity.id
_entity.type
_entity.pdbx_description
1 polymer ?
#
loop_
_entity_poly.entity_id
_entity_poly.type
_entity_poly.pdbx_seq_one_letter_code
_entity_poly.pdbx_strand_id
1 'polypeptide(L)'
;MNLSNSAHRQIRKELNLEGFTEAECLEIIKAVEDNILEHAYLSILRNLTEKDREELGLLNDVDYHEKITSYLKLRLPNLESILDASVKEVVAEFNALRKK
;
A
#
# COMPACT_ATOMS: atom_id res chain seq x y z
N MET A 1 -3.67 -7.51 1.77
CA MET A 1 -2.39 -7.20 1.10
C MET A 1 -1.37 -7.01 2.19
N ASN A 2 -0.37 -7.87 2.30
CA ASN A 2 0.80 -7.55 3.12
C ASN A 2 1.81 -6.88 2.18
N LEU A 3 2.32 -5.71 2.56
CA LEU A 3 3.40 -5.10 1.81
C LEU A 3 4.63 -6.02 1.84
N SER A 4 5.37 -6.08 0.75
CA SER A 4 6.58 -6.89 0.67
C SER A 4 7.65 -6.39 1.64
N ASN A 5 8.57 -7.26 2.05
CA ASN A 5 9.75 -6.91 2.86
C ASN A 5 10.57 -5.72 2.30
N SER A 6 10.41 -5.37 1.02
CA SER A 6 11.00 -4.19 0.40
C SER A 6 10.33 -2.88 0.82
N ALA A 7 8.99 -2.86 0.92
CA ALA A 7 8.22 -1.69 1.33
C ALA A 7 8.43 -1.35 2.81
N HIS A 8 8.50 -2.35 3.70
CA HIS A 8 8.86 -2.13 5.12
C HIS A 8 10.26 -1.53 5.28
N ARG A 9 11.24 -2.02 4.50
CA ARG A 9 12.59 -1.44 4.48
C ARG A 9 12.60 0.01 4.00
N GLN A 10 11.79 0.32 2.99
CA GLN A 10 11.68 1.66 2.44
C GLN A 10 11.01 2.62 3.43
N ILE A 11 9.90 2.24 4.05
CA ILE A 11 9.22 3.03 5.10
C ILE A 11 10.19 3.35 6.25
N ARG A 12 10.91 2.32 6.75
CA ARG A 12 11.85 2.48 7.87
C ARG A 12 12.96 3.48 7.56
N LYS A 13 13.50 3.42 6.33
CA LYS A 13 14.55 4.33 5.86
C LYS A 13 14.01 5.76 5.67
N GLU A 14 12.87 5.92 4.99
CA GLU A 14 12.33 7.24 4.64
C GLU A 14 11.73 7.99 5.85
N LEU A 15 11.33 7.27 6.90
CA LEU A 15 10.82 7.87 8.14
C LEU A 15 11.91 8.09 9.21
N ASN A 16 13.17 7.75 8.93
CA ASN A 16 14.30 7.87 9.87
C ASN A 16 13.97 7.30 11.27
N LEU A 17 13.51 6.05 11.33
CA LEU A 17 13.08 5.42 12.59
C LEU A 17 14.24 4.90 13.46
N GLU A 18 15.48 5.33 13.21
CA GLU A 18 16.70 4.80 13.85
C GLU A 18 16.78 5.02 15.37
N GLY A 19 16.00 5.98 15.91
CA GLY A 19 15.92 6.27 17.34
C GLY A 19 14.78 5.58 18.10
N PHE A 20 13.93 4.82 17.41
CA PHE A 20 12.77 4.15 18.00
C PHE A 20 13.11 2.70 18.36
N THR A 21 12.43 2.15 19.37
CA THR A 21 12.49 0.72 19.66
C THR A 21 11.87 -0.08 18.52
N GLU A 22 12.18 -1.38 18.45
CA GLU A 22 11.64 -2.24 17.40
C GLU A 22 10.11 -2.37 17.46
N ALA A 23 9.53 -2.36 18.66
CA ALA A 23 8.08 -2.36 18.85
C ALA A 23 7.43 -1.06 18.32
N GLU A 24 8.00 0.10 18.65
CA GLU A 24 7.52 1.39 18.15
C GLU A 24 7.69 1.52 16.64
N CYS A 25 8.81 1.02 16.09
CA CYS A 25 9.01 0.94 14.65
C CYS A 25 7.90 0.12 13.98
N LEU A 26 7.54 -1.03 14.55
CA LEU A 26 6.50 -1.90 14.00
C LEU A 26 5.12 -1.24 14.05
N GLU A 27 4.77 -0.54 15.13
CA GLU A 27 3.50 0.19 15.21
C GLU A 27 3.42 1.31 14.18
N ILE A 28 4.48 2.09 14.03
CA ILE A 28 4.56 3.17 13.02
C ILE A 28 4.47 2.58 11.61
N ILE A 29 5.25 1.53 11.32
CA ILE A 29 5.23 0.87 10.02
C ILE A 29 3.84 0.34 9.71
N LYS A 30 3.16 -0.28 10.68
CA LYS A 30 1.81 -0.81 10.50
C LYS A 30 0.79 0.28 10.22
N ALA A 31 0.81 1.37 10.99
CA ALA A 31 -0.09 2.51 10.76
C ALA A 31 0.13 3.17 9.39
N VAL A 32 1.39 3.26 8.95
CA VAL A 32 1.75 3.79 7.63
C VAL A 32 1.36 2.82 6.53
N GLU A 33 1.55 1.51 6.75
CA GLU A 33 1.13 0.45 5.83
C GLU A 33 -0.38 0.44 5.61
N ASP A 34 -1.18 0.51 6.66
CA ASP A 34 -2.65 0.58 6.55
C ASP A 34 -3.08 1.77 5.67
N ASN A 35 -2.43 2.93 5.85
CA ASN A 35 -2.71 4.14 5.09
C ASN A 35 -2.26 4.04 3.61
N ILE A 36 -1.08 3.43 3.36
CA ILE A 36 -0.60 3.11 2.02
C ILE A 36 -1.57 2.16 1.30
N LEU A 37 -2.07 1.14 1.99
CA LEU A 37 -3.00 0.17 1.43
C LEU A 37 -4.33 0.84 1.06
N GLU A 38 -4.83 1.75 1.90
CA GLU A 38 -6.03 2.54 1.60
C GLU A 38 -5.83 3.44 0.36
N HIS A 39 -4.75 4.21 0.31
CA HIS A 39 -4.40 5.05 -0.84
C HIS A 39 -4.24 4.24 -2.13
N ALA A 40 -3.54 3.11 -2.04
CA ALA A 40 -3.34 2.20 -3.15
C ALA A 40 -4.68 1.63 -3.64
N TYR A 41 -5.55 1.20 -2.73
CA TYR A 41 -6.86 0.65 -3.07
C TYR A 41 -7.72 1.68 -3.81
N LEU A 42 -7.81 2.91 -3.33
CA LEU A 42 -8.54 3.98 -4.01
C LEU A 42 -7.95 4.28 -5.40
N SER A 43 -6.62 4.31 -5.52
CA SER A 43 -5.93 4.54 -6.79
C SER A 43 -6.16 3.40 -7.78
N ILE A 44 -6.15 2.15 -7.32
CA ILE A 44 -6.49 0.97 -8.11
C ILE A 44 -7.94 1.09 -8.61
N LEU A 45 -8.91 1.36 -7.74
CA LEU A 45 -10.32 1.50 -8.14
C LEU A 45 -10.55 2.60 -9.20
N ARG A 46 -9.77 3.67 -9.17
CA ARG A 46 -9.82 4.76 -10.18
C ARG A 46 -9.26 4.33 -11.53
N ASN A 47 -8.32 3.39 -11.56
CA ASN A 47 -7.70 2.89 -12.80
C ASN A 47 -8.43 1.66 -13.37
N LEU A 48 -9.28 1.01 -12.60
CA LEU A 48 -10.12 -0.10 -13.06
C LEU A 48 -11.34 0.39 -13.84
N THR A 49 -11.74 -0.38 -14.85
CA THR A 49 -13.03 -0.19 -15.51
C THR A 49 -14.17 -0.59 -14.58
N GLU A 50 -15.40 -0.17 -14.88
CA GLU A 50 -16.58 -0.56 -14.10
C GLU A 50 -16.74 -2.09 -14.02
N LYS A 51 -16.53 -2.78 -15.14
CA LYS A 51 -16.55 -4.24 -15.21
C LYS A 51 -15.47 -4.89 -14.33
N ASP A 52 -14.24 -4.38 -14.37
CA ASP A 52 -13.16 -4.94 -13.54
C ASP A 52 -13.43 -4.69 -12.04
N ARG A 53 -14.10 -3.59 -11.67
CA ARG A 53 -14.51 -3.32 -10.29
C ARG A 53 -15.58 -4.29 -9.80
N GLU A 54 -16.56 -4.61 -10.64
CA GLU A 54 -17.58 -5.62 -10.33
C GLU A 54 -16.94 -7.00 -10.15
N GLU A 55 -16.06 -7.41 -11.07
CA GLU A 55 -15.31 -8.67 -10.97
C GLU A 55 -14.44 -8.72 -9.71
N LEU A 56 -13.78 -7.61 -9.34
CA LEU A 56 -13.01 -7.50 -8.10
C LEU A 56 -13.90 -7.65 -6.85
N GLY A 57 -15.10 -7.07 -6.86
CA GLY A 57 -16.08 -7.19 -5.77
C GLY A 57 -16.55 -8.63 -5.54
N LEU A 58 -16.64 -9.43 -6.61
CA LEU A 58 -16.98 -10.85 -6.53
C LEU A 58 -15.82 -11.72 -6.01
N LEU A 59 -14.58 -11.23 -6.08
CA LEU A 59 -13.39 -11.95 -5.58
C LEU A 59 -13.14 -11.75 -4.07
N ASN A 60 -13.97 -10.95 -3.39
CA ASN A 60 -13.73 -10.52 -2.00
C ASN A 60 -14.24 -11.50 -0.93
N ASP A 61 -14.88 -12.61 -1.34
CA ASP A 61 -15.32 -13.65 -0.42
C ASP A 61 -14.20 -14.65 -0.11
N VAL A 62 -13.59 -14.47 1.06
CA VAL A 62 -12.82 -15.46 1.84
C VAL A 62 -11.50 -15.92 1.19
N ASP A 63 -10.41 -15.24 1.58
CA ASP A 63 -9.01 -15.74 1.55
C ASP A 63 -8.29 -15.88 0.20
N TYR A 64 -8.40 -14.87 -0.67
CA TYR A 64 -7.81 -14.90 -2.02
C TYR A 64 -6.80 -13.78 -2.33
N HIS A 65 -5.93 -13.43 -1.38
CA HIS A 65 -4.96 -12.34 -1.57
C HIS A 65 -4.07 -12.51 -2.82
N GLU A 66 -3.56 -13.72 -3.10
CA GLU A 66 -2.76 -13.99 -4.29
C GLU A 66 -3.57 -13.91 -5.59
N LYS A 67 -4.83 -14.35 -5.59
CA LYS A 67 -5.69 -14.28 -6.79
C LYS A 67 -6.07 -12.84 -7.11
N ILE A 68 -6.40 -12.03 -6.10
CA ILE A 68 -6.67 -10.60 -6.27
C ILE A 68 -5.42 -9.91 -6.83
N THR A 69 -4.24 -10.19 -6.27
CA THR A 69 -2.98 -9.60 -6.75
C THR A 69 -2.68 -10.01 -8.19
N SER A 70 -2.88 -11.29 -8.53
CA SER A 70 -2.67 -11.80 -9.89
C SER A 70 -3.67 -11.20 -10.89
N TYR A 71 -4.94 -11.09 -10.50
CA TYR A 71 -5.99 -10.45 -11.29
C TYR A 71 -5.66 -8.97 -11.56
N LEU A 72 -5.26 -8.23 -10.52
CA LEU A 72 -4.86 -6.85 -10.65
C LEU A 72 -3.60 -6.69 -11.53
N LYS A 73 -2.59 -7.57 -11.42
CA LYS A 73 -1.41 -7.53 -12.30
C LYS A 73 -1.77 -7.77 -13.78
N LEU A 74 -2.76 -8.62 -14.05
CA LEU A 74 -3.24 -8.88 -15.41
C LEU A 74 -4.02 -7.69 -16.01
N ARG A 75 -4.79 -6.97 -15.19
CA ARG A 75 -5.65 -5.86 -15.65
C ARG A 75 -4.99 -4.49 -15.55
N LEU A 76 -4.05 -4.33 -14.63
CA LEU A 76 -3.28 -3.12 -14.37
C LEU A 76 -1.79 -3.42 -14.48
N PRO A 77 -1.21 -3.34 -15.70
CA PRO A 77 0.23 -3.53 -15.89
C PRO A 77 1.09 -2.54 -15.08
N ASN A 78 0.51 -1.39 -14.70
CA ASN A 78 1.14 -0.35 -13.89
C ASN A 78 0.88 -0.51 -12.37
N LEU A 79 0.37 -1.66 -11.91
CA LEU A 79 0.03 -1.88 -10.50
C LEU A 79 1.20 -1.58 -9.55
N GLU A 80 2.41 -2.05 -9.87
CA GLU A 80 3.60 -1.81 -9.04
C GLU A 80 3.94 -0.32 -8.97
N SER A 81 3.79 0.42 -10.09
CA SER A 81 3.97 1.88 -10.08
C SER A 81 2.93 2.61 -9.25
N ILE A 82 1.67 2.13 -9.22
CA ILE A 82 0.61 2.69 -8.37
C ILE A 82 0.94 2.48 -6.89
N LEU A 83 1.43 1.29 -6.52
CA LEU A 83 1.86 0.99 -5.16
C LEU A 83 3.04 1.85 -4.73
N ASP A 84 4.07 1.96 -5.56
CA ASP A 84 5.25 2.80 -5.28
C ASP A 84 4.88 4.28 -5.15
N ALA A 85 3.96 4.78 -5.99
CA ALA A 85 3.44 6.14 -5.89
C ALA A 85 2.70 6.37 -4.57
N SER A 86 1.85 5.41 -4.18
CA SER A 86 1.10 5.48 -2.92
C SER A 86 2.03 5.47 -1.70
N VAL A 87 3.09 4.65 -1.72
CA VAL A 87 4.13 4.66 -0.67
C VAL A 87 4.79 6.04 -0.57
N LYS A 88 5.20 6.61 -1.70
CA LYS A 88 5.87 7.93 -1.73
C LYS A 88 4.96 9.05 -1.24
N GLU A 89 3.70 9.05 -1.65
CA GLU A 89 2.72 10.06 -1.23
C GLU A 89 2.50 10.02 0.28
N VAL A 90 2.14 8.85 0.84
CA VAL A 90 1.86 8.72 2.27
C VAL A 90 3.09 9.02 3.12
N VAL A 91 4.27 8.56 2.70
CA VAL A 91 5.53 8.89 3.40
C VAL A 91 5.83 10.40 3.34
N ALA A 92 5.58 11.06 2.20
CA ALA A 92 5.77 12.50 2.08
C ALA A 92 4.78 13.28 2.96
N GLU A 93 3.52 12.86 3.02
CA GLU A 93 2.50 13.44 3.91
C GLU A 93 2.91 13.30 5.38
N PHE A 94 3.35 12.11 5.80
CA PHE A 94 3.79 11.85 7.15
C PHE A 94 5.01 12.72 7.52
N ASN A 95 5.97 12.85 6.61
CA ASN A 95 7.14 13.70 6.79
C ASN A 95 6.79 15.20 6.80
N ALA A 96 5.78 15.64 6.05
CA ALA A 96 5.29 17.02 6.08
C ALA A 96 4.63 17.36 7.41
N LEU A 97 3.87 16.42 7.99
CA LEU A 97 3.25 16.59 9.30
C LEU A 97 4.29 16.72 10.44
N ARG A 98 5.41 15.99 10.38
CA ARG A 98 6.51 16.09 11.37
C ARG A 98 7.26 17.42 11.34
N LYS A 99 7.16 18.20 10.25
CA LYS A 99 7.85 19.48 10.09
C LYS A 99 7.02 20.70 10.54
N LYS A 100 5.78 20.49 10.98
CA LYS A 100 4.95 21.50 11.63
C LYS A 100 5.12 21.44 13.14
#